data_AF-A0A9E6AIL5-F1
#
_entry.id   AF-A0A9E6AIL5-F1
#
_cell.length_a   1.000
_cell.length_b   1.000
_cell.length_c   1.000
_cell.angle_alpha   90.00
_cell.angle_beta   90.00
_cell.angle_gamma   90.00
#
_symmetry.space_group_name_H-M   'P 1'
#
loop_
_entity.id
_entity.type
_entity.pdbx_description
1 polymer ?
#
loop_
_entity_poly.entity_id
_entity_poly.type
_entity_poly.pdbx_seq_one_letter_code
_entity_poly.pdbx_strand_id
1 'polypeptide(L)'
;MLQPSLSAVKQQGFTLIELIMVIVITSIIAIGSTQFIVNSVQGLHDVSRRSALASTLTTSIAKIEAQLHNSLVDSIRIKRGASGQCVEMIPLQASAFYLQAPLSAASDQLKIISSGRQVIGMRAYIATAKPFNIYAALENTAVSPFSGVIKTQQKMPDTNISQLTLRKAHLFTGNSSQQVVSFVNKALSYCIEGDKLFRYSDYSLQKNQPLPINLPKKEPKRVLVSQGLLASSRFSFDREKLRFSLHLSAGNSQEQLSINQLVLLQL
;
A
#
# COMPACT_ATOMS: atom_id res chain seq x y z
N MET A 1 -66.07 0.66 -70.93
CA MET A 1 -64.78 0.43 -70.23
C MET A 1 -64.34 1.76 -69.62
N LEU A 2 -64.35 1.85 -68.29
CA LEU A 2 -64.01 3.06 -67.53
C LEU A 2 -62.47 3.23 -67.48
N GLN A 3 -61.96 4.40 -67.83
CA GLN A 3 -60.56 4.80 -67.63
C GLN A 3 -60.35 5.20 -66.16
N PRO A 4 -59.28 4.73 -65.48
CA PRO A 4 -58.85 5.34 -64.23
C PRO A 4 -57.99 6.57 -64.55
N SER A 5 -58.45 7.74 -64.16
CA SER A 5 -57.64 8.96 -64.16
C SER A 5 -56.65 8.90 -63.01
N LEU A 6 -55.36 8.73 -63.30
CA LEU A 6 -54.29 8.93 -62.34
C LEU A 6 -54.15 10.42 -62.02
N SER A 7 -54.58 10.83 -60.84
CA SER A 7 -54.36 12.18 -60.31
C SER A 7 -52.88 12.39 -60.03
N ALA A 8 -52.18 13.12 -60.89
CA ALA A 8 -50.80 13.52 -60.67
C ALA A 8 -50.74 14.51 -59.48
N VAL A 9 -50.08 14.09 -58.40
CA VAL A 9 -49.77 14.98 -57.27
C VAL A 9 -48.78 16.02 -57.78
N LYS A 10 -49.22 17.29 -57.91
CA LYS A 10 -48.33 18.42 -58.18
C LYS A 10 -47.31 18.52 -57.04
N GLN A 11 -46.04 18.26 -57.31
CA GLN A 11 -44.96 18.64 -56.41
C GLN A 11 -44.97 20.16 -56.24
N GLN A 12 -45.32 20.64 -55.05
CA GLN A 12 -45.15 22.03 -54.67
C GLN A 12 -43.65 22.24 -54.37
N GLY A 13 -42.98 23.05 -55.19
CA GLY A 13 -41.58 23.41 -54.97
C GLY A 13 -41.44 24.38 -53.79
N PHE A 14 -40.34 24.25 -53.05
CA PHE A 14 -39.96 25.16 -51.96
C PHE A 14 -39.66 26.57 -52.49
N THR A 15 -40.00 27.59 -51.71
CA THR A 15 -39.66 28.98 -52.04
C THR A 15 -38.22 29.32 -51.58
N LEU A 16 -37.56 30.26 -52.26
CA LEU A 16 -36.19 30.70 -51.91
C LEU A 16 -36.10 31.16 -50.45
N ILE A 17 -37.12 31.89 -49.97
CA ILE A 17 -37.15 32.42 -48.59
C ILE A 17 -37.24 31.29 -47.55
N GLU A 18 -37.95 30.22 -47.88
CA GLU A 18 -38.13 29.06 -47.00
C GLU A 18 -36.82 28.28 -46.84
N LEU A 19 -36.05 28.11 -47.93
CA LEU A 19 -34.70 27.55 -47.87
C LEU A 19 -33.77 28.39 -46.99
N ILE A 20 -33.80 29.73 -47.13
CA ILE A 20 -32.96 30.66 -46.37
C ILE A 20 -33.29 30.59 -44.86
N MET A 21 -34.58 30.57 -44.50
CA MET A 21 -34.96 30.45 -43.09
C MET A 21 -34.48 29.12 -42.49
N VAL A 22 -34.59 28.01 -43.22
CA VAL A 22 -34.14 26.69 -42.76
C VAL A 22 -32.64 26.68 -42.50
N ILE A 23 -31.80 27.19 -43.42
CA ILE A 23 -30.34 27.21 -43.20
C ILE A 23 -29.93 28.10 -42.01
N VAL A 24 -30.61 29.23 -41.79
CA VAL A 24 -30.32 30.12 -40.65
C VAL A 24 -30.69 29.47 -39.33
N ILE A 25 -31.91 28.92 -39.24
CA ILE A 25 -32.39 28.28 -38.01
C ILE A 25 -31.54 27.04 -37.68
N THR A 26 -31.26 26.19 -38.67
CA THR A 26 -30.44 24.99 -38.48
C THR A 26 -29.02 25.34 -38.06
N SER A 27 -28.43 26.42 -38.58
CA SER A 27 -27.09 26.88 -38.18
C SER A 27 -27.03 27.29 -36.71
N ILE A 28 -28.01 28.08 -36.24
CA ILE A 28 -28.06 28.53 -34.83
C ILE A 28 -28.23 27.33 -33.90
N ILE A 29 -29.14 26.40 -34.22
CA ILE A 29 -29.37 25.21 -33.42
C ILE A 29 -28.14 24.31 -33.42
N ALA A 30 -27.52 24.07 -34.58
CA ALA A 30 -26.35 23.22 -34.71
C ALA A 30 -25.17 23.71 -33.85
N ILE A 31 -24.91 25.03 -33.80
CA ILE A 31 -23.87 25.61 -32.96
C ILE A 31 -24.19 25.40 -31.47
N GLY A 32 -25.42 25.70 -31.06
CA GLY A 32 -25.87 25.53 -29.67
C GLY A 32 -25.79 24.07 -29.20
N SER A 33 -26.29 23.14 -30.02
CA SER A 33 -26.23 21.70 -29.74
C SER A 33 -24.80 21.19 -29.67
N THR A 34 -23.92 21.63 -30.58
CA THR A 34 -22.51 21.20 -30.59
C THR A 34 -21.79 21.66 -29.32
N GLN A 35 -21.95 22.92 -28.92
CA GLN A 35 -21.33 23.44 -27.70
C GLN A 35 -21.83 22.72 -26.45
N PHE A 36 -23.13 22.43 -26.37
CA PHE A 36 -23.70 21.66 -25.27
C PHE A 36 -23.09 20.25 -25.18
N ILE A 37 -22.94 19.57 -26.32
CA ILE A 37 -22.33 18.24 -26.39
C ILE A 37 -20.86 18.29 -25.94
N VAL A 38 -20.08 19.25 -26.45
CA VAL A 38 -18.66 19.42 -26.08
C VAL A 38 -18.54 19.65 -24.58
N ASN A 39 -19.33 20.56 -24.01
CA ASN A 39 -19.30 20.85 -22.58
C ASN A 39 -19.70 19.63 -21.73
N SER A 40 -20.70 18.86 -22.17
CA SER A 40 -21.14 17.65 -21.49
C SER A 40 -20.07 16.56 -21.49
N VAL A 41 -19.41 16.35 -22.63
CA VAL A 41 -18.30 15.38 -22.76
C VAL A 41 -17.10 15.81 -21.93
N GLN A 42 -16.75 17.10 -21.95
CA GLN A 42 -15.66 17.63 -21.12
C GLN A 42 -15.95 17.45 -19.63
N GLY A 43 -17.17 17.75 -19.19
CA GLY A 43 -17.59 17.54 -17.80
C GLY A 43 -17.50 16.08 -17.38
N LEU A 44 -17.88 15.14 -18.24
CA LEU A 44 -17.74 13.71 -17.99
C LEU A 44 -16.27 13.28 -17.85
N HIS A 45 -15.39 13.78 -18.71
CA HIS A 45 -13.95 13.53 -18.62
C HIS A 45 -13.34 14.04 -17.32
N ASP A 46 -13.70 15.24 -16.90
CA ASP A 46 -13.21 15.84 -15.66
C ASP A 46 -13.65 15.03 -14.43
N VAL A 47 -14.92 14.61 -14.38
CA VAL A 47 -15.44 13.73 -13.31
C VAL A 47 -14.73 12.38 -13.31
N SER A 48 -14.52 11.77 -14.49
CA SER A 48 -13.82 10.49 -14.62
C SER A 48 -12.38 10.58 -14.11
N ARG A 49 -11.65 11.65 -14.49
CA ARG A 49 -10.27 11.89 -14.05
C ARG A 49 -10.18 12.02 -12.53
N ARG A 50 -11.09 12.80 -11.92
CA ARG A 50 -11.15 12.98 -10.46
C ARG A 50 -11.45 11.68 -9.73
N SER A 51 -12.40 10.91 -10.24
CA SER A 51 -12.77 9.60 -9.69
C SER A 51 -11.59 8.62 -9.74
N ALA A 52 -10.86 8.57 -10.85
CA ALA A 52 -9.68 7.73 -11.01
C ALA A 52 -8.55 8.12 -10.02
N LEU A 53 -8.31 9.42 -9.84
CA LEU A 53 -7.31 9.92 -8.90
C LEU A 53 -7.68 9.58 -7.45
N ALA A 54 -8.94 9.81 -7.06
CA ALA A 54 -9.45 9.48 -5.75
C ALA A 54 -9.36 7.98 -5.46
N SER A 55 -9.78 7.14 -6.42
CA SER A 55 -9.71 5.67 -6.31
C SER A 55 -8.27 5.18 -6.12
N THR A 56 -7.33 5.74 -6.89
CA THR A 56 -5.90 5.42 -6.79
C THR A 56 -5.34 5.78 -5.41
N LEU A 57 -5.67 6.97 -4.90
CA LEU A 57 -5.23 7.42 -3.58
C LEU A 57 -5.83 6.55 -2.46
N THR A 58 -7.14 6.34 -2.44
CA THR A 58 -7.80 5.51 -1.42
C THR A 58 -7.26 4.08 -1.43
N THR A 59 -7.05 3.49 -2.61
CA THR A 59 -6.46 2.15 -2.72
C THR A 59 -5.02 2.12 -2.22
N SER A 60 -4.23 3.16 -2.51
CA SER A 60 -2.84 3.26 -2.03
C SER A 60 -2.79 3.35 -0.51
N ILE A 61 -3.68 4.16 0.08
CA ILE A 61 -3.81 4.33 1.52
C ILE A 61 -4.23 3.03 2.19
N ALA A 62 -5.28 2.38 1.68
CA ALA A 62 -5.75 1.10 2.20
C ALA A 62 -4.68 0.01 2.12
N LYS A 63 -3.88 -0.02 1.04
CA LYS A 63 -2.73 -0.94 0.91
C LYS A 63 -1.64 -0.66 1.94
N ILE A 64 -1.34 0.61 2.22
CA ILE A 64 -0.36 0.98 3.25
C ILE A 64 -0.88 0.62 4.64
N GLU A 65 -2.14 0.95 4.94
CA GLU A 65 -2.79 0.61 6.21
C GLU A 65 -2.82 -0.91 6.46
N ALA A 66 -3.28 -1.70 5.48
CA ALA A 66 -3.29 -3.15 5.60
C ALA A 66 -1.87 -3.70 5.83
N GLN A 67 -0.87 -3.10 5.19
CA GLN A 67 0.53 -3.47 5.40
C GLN A 67 1.05 -3.07 6.78
N LEU A 68 0.63 -1.91 7.32
CA LEU A 68 0.98 -1.46 8.67
C LEU A 68 0.40 -2.39 9.73
N HIS A 69 -0.86 -2.80 9.60
CA HIS A 69 -1.49 -3.76 10.50
C HIS A 69 -0.85 -5.15 10.42
N ASN A 70 -0.36 -5.56 9.23
CA ASN A 70 0.35 -6.83 9.05
C ASN A 70 1.88 -6.69 9.18
N SER A 71 2.34 -5.76 10.01
CA SER A 71 3.76 -5.54 10.30
C SER A 71 4.01 -5.44 11.79
N LEU A 72 5.26 -5.62 12.19
CA LEU A 72 5.66 -5.39 13.58
C LEU A 72 5.51 -3.90 13.92
N VAL A 73 4.66 -3.55 14.87
CA VAL A 73 4.36 -2.17 15.27
C VAL A 73 5.64 -1.40 15.64
N ASP A 74 6.50 -1.99 16.47
CA ASP A 74 7.77 -1.40 16.90
C ASP A 74 8.80 -1.22 15.76
N SER A 75 8.57 -1.86 14.60
CA SER A 75 9.44 -1.75 13.43
C SER A 75 9.11 -0.54 12.55
N ILE A 76 8.04 0.19 12.82
CA ILE A 76 7.65 1.31 11.96
C ILE A 76 8.58 2.50 12.23
N ARG A 77 9.20 2.99 11.15
CA ARG A 77 10.06 4.16 11.19
C ARG A 77 9.94 4.99 9.93
N ILE A 78 10.13 6.29 10.07
CA ILE A 78 10.07 7.24 8.96
C ILE A 78 11.42 7.96 8.87
N LYS A 79 11.95 8.07 7.66
CA LYS A 79 13.13 8.89 7.36
C LYS A 79 12.84 9.80 6.17
N ARG A 80 13.33 11.03 6.28
CA ARG A 80 13.28 12.06 5.24
C ARG A 80 14.70 12.38 4.79
N GLY A 81 14.88 12.66 3.50
CA GLY A 81 16.13 13.15 2.94
C GLY A 81 15.93 13.74 1.55
N ALA A 82 17.04 14.10 0.89
CA ALA A 82 16.99 14.76 -0.41
C ALA A 82 16.30 13.92 -1.50
N SER A 83 16.42 12.58 -1.43
CA SER A 83 15.79 11.67 -2.39
C SER A 83 14.32 11.33 -2.08
N GLY A 84 13.72 11.95 -1.05
CA GLY A 84 12.32 11.71 -0.67
C GLY A 84 12.13 11.29 0.79
N GLN A 85 10.91 10.83 1.10
CA GLN A 85 10.52 10.36 2.44
C GLN A 85 10.02 8.92 2.37
N CYS A 86 10.55 8.06 3.23
CA CYS A 86 10.13 6.66 3.32
C CYS A 86 9.57 6.32 4.69
N VAL A 87 8.46 5.60 4.72
CA VAL A 87 8.05 4.78 5.86
C VAL A 87 8.55 3.36 5.63
N GLU A 88 9.29 2.82 6.59
CA GLU A 88 9.78 1.45 6.59
C GLU A 88 9.12 0.67 7.72
N MET A 89 8.83 -0.60 7.46
CA MET A 89 8.27 -1.55 8.41
C MET A 89 8.76 -2.96 8.08
N ILE A 90 8.60 -3.88 9.03
CA ILE A 90 8.93 -5.29 8.88
C ILE A 90 7.61 -6.09 8.84
N PRO A 91 7.20 -6.59 7.66
CA PRO A 91 6.00 -7.39 7.52
C PRO A 91 6.08 -8.71 8.29
N LEU A 92 4.97 -9.07 8.95
CA LEU A 92 4.76 -10.38 9.54
C LEU A 92 4.60 -11.42 8.41
N GLN A 93 5.42 -12.48 8.44
CA GLN A 93 5.35 -13.57 7.46
C GLN A 93 4.53 -14.75 7.98
N ALA A 94 4.65 -15.01 9.28
CA ALA A 94 3.90 -16.02 10.00
C ALA A 94 3.92 -15.69 11.48
N SER A 95 2.97 -16.25 12.24
CA SER A 95 2.98 -16.24 13.70
C SER A 95 2.57 -17.62 14.19
N ALA A 96 3.02 -17.98 15.39
CA ALA A 96 2.65 -19.22 16.05
C ALA A 96 2.63 -19.04 17.56
N PHE A 97 1.94 -19.92 18.27
CA PHE A 97 2.07 -20.03 19.72
C PHE A 97 3.33 -20.83 20.05
N TYR A 98 4.16 -20.34 20.98
CA TYR A 98 5.30 -21.10 21.48
C TYR A 98 4.94 -21.84 22.77
N LEU A 99 5.41 -23.08 22.86
CA LEU A 99 5.30 -23.90 24.08
C LEU A 99 6.55 -23.75 24.95
N GLN A 100 7.71 -23.59 24.30
CA GLN A 100 8.98 -23.43 24.96
C GLN A 100 9.83 -22.44 24.18
N ALA A 101 10.18 -21.33 24.82
CA ALA A 101 11.10 -20.33 24.29
C ALA A 101 12.24 -20.08 25.30
N PRO A 102 13.45 -19.76 24.83
CA PRO A 102 14.57 -19.35 25.70
C PRO A 102 14.28 -18.01 26.39
N LEU A 103 13.60 -18.02 27.53
CA LEU A 103 13.21 -16.80 28.29
C LEU A 103 14.06 -16.58 29.55
N SER A 104 14.62 -17.64 30.13
CA SER A 104 15.39 -17.60 31.38
C SER A 104 16.87 -17.95 31.19
N ALA A 105 17.20 -18.74 30.18
CA ALA A 105 18.57 -19.12 29.81
C ALA A 105 18.72 -19.16 28.29
N ALA A 106 19.91 -18.84 27.79
CA ALA A 106 20.18 -18.87 26.36
C ALA A 106 20.11 -20.31 25.83
N SER A 107 19.34 -20.50 24.75
CA SER A 107 19.21 -21.78 24.07
C SER A 107 18.96 -21.54 22.58
N ASP A 108 19.30 -22.50 21.74
CA ASP A 108 19.01 -22.45 20.31
C ASP A 108 17.69 -23.14 19.96
N GLN A 109 16.97 -23.71 20.93
CA GLN A 109 15.72 -24.43 20.69
C GLN A 109 14.50 -23.58 20.99
N LEU A 110 13.53 -23.59 20.08
CA LEU A 110 12.22 -22.96 20.22
C LEU A 110 11.14 -23.96 19.78
N LYS A 111 10.19 -24.27 20.65
CA LYS A 111 9.06 -25.16 20.31
C LYS A 111 7.80 -24.35 20.08
N ILE A 112 7.16 -24.58 18.94
CA ILE A 112 5.91 -23.93 18.55
C ILE A 112 4.82 -24.94 18.27
N ILE A 113 3.58 -24.50 18.39
CA ILE A 113 2.45 -25.17 17.75
C ILE A 113 2.64 -25.00 16.24
N SER A 114 2.62 -26.12 15.51
CA SER A 114 2.88 -26.20 14.08
C SER A 114 1.95 -25.26 13.32
N SER A 115 2.52 -24.24 12.67
CA SER A 115 1.79 -23.25 11.88
C SER A 115 1.50 -23.68 10.44
N GLY A 116 1.94 -24.88 10.04
CA GLY A 116 1.81 -25.39 8.66
C GLY A 116 2.66 -24.65 7.62
N ARG A 117 3.40 -23.61 8.03
CA ARG A 117 4.30 -22.82 7.18
C ARG A 117 5.76 -23.09 7.52
N GLN A 118 6.61 -23.10 6.50
CA GLN A 118 8.05 -23.14 6.67
C GLN A 118 8.58 -21.76 7.07
N VAL A 119 9.30 -21.68 8.19
CA VAL A 119 9.90 -20.46 8.74
C VAL A 119 11.43 -20.48 8.70
N ILE A 120 12.02 -21.46 8.03
CA ILE A 120 13.48 -21.57 7.84
C ILE A 120 14.02 -20.31 7.14
N GLY A 121 15.14 -19.77 7.64
CA GLY A 121 15.73 -18.52 7.16
C GLY A 121 15.06 -17.25 7.67
N MET A 122 13.89 -17.35 8.30
CA MET A 122 13.23 -16.25 8.99
C MET A 122 13.82 -16.06 10.39
N ARG A 123 13.46 -14.97 11.04
CA ARG A 123 13.87 -14.60 12.39
C ARG A 123 12.65 -14.61 13.29
N ALA A 124 12.78 -15.15 14.49
CA ALA A 124 11.72 -15.14 15.49
C ALA A 124 11.80 -13.87 16.33
N TYR A 125 10.64 -13.27 16.59
CA TYR A 125 10.41 -12.11 17.43
C TYR A 125 9.37 -12.44 18.49
N ILE A 126 9.67 -12.16 19.76
CA ILE A 126 8.71 -12.23 20.86
C ILE A 126 8.56 -10.81 21.39
N ALA A 127 7.32 -10.30 21.36
CA ALA A 127 7.03 -8.94 21.75
C ALA A 127 7.40 -8.66 23.22
N THR A 128 7.84 -7.43 23.48
CA THR A 128 8.15 -6.90 24.81
C THR A 128 7.09 -5.90 25.24
N ALA A 129 6.82 -5.80 26.55
CA ALA A 129 5.91 -4.78 27.08
C ALA A 129 6.46 -3.33 26.93
N LYS A 130 7.77 -3.19 26.72
CA LYS A 130 8.41 -1.89 26.48
C LYS A 130 8.74 -1.75 24.99
N PRO A 131 8.64 -0.53 24.41
CA PRO A 131 9.06 -0.28 23.04
C PRO A 131 10.51 -0.70 22.82
N PHE A 132 10.76 -1.47 21.77
CA PHE A 132 12.11 -1.95 21.44
C PHE A 132 12.52 -1.50 20.04
N ASN A 133 13.73 -0.98 19.89
CA ASN A 133 14.26 -0.65 18.57
C ASN A 133 14.81 -1.91 17.88
N ILE A 134 13.94 -2.59 17.12
CA ILE A 134 14.28 -3.83 16.40
C ILE A 134 15.47 -3.66 15.45
N TYR A 135 15.70 -2.45 14.90
CA TYR A 135 16.81 -2.20 13.97
C TYR A 135 18.16 -1.97 14.66
N ALA A 136 18.19 -1.69 15.96
CA ALA A 136 19.43 -1.56 16.72
C ALA A 136 20.05 -2.92 17.05
N ALA A 137 19.22 -3.98 17.14
CA ALA A 137 19.61 -5.33 17.47
C ALA A 137 19.55 -6.29 16.27
N LEU A 138 19.88 -5.79 15.07
CA LEU A 138 19.99 -6.62 13.86
C LEU A 138 21.22 -7.53 13.87
N GLU A 139 22.24 -7.14 14.62
CA GLU A 139 23.34 -8.04 14.95
C GLU A 139 22.77 -9.16 15.81
N ASN A 140 23.14 -10.42 15.54
CA ASN A 140 22.71 -11.58 16.33
C ASN A 140 23.32 -11.49 17.74
N THR A 141 22.79 -10.58 18.57
CA THR A 141 23.11 -10.48 19.98
C THR A 141 22.52 -11.70 20.66
N ALA A 142 23.26 -12.29 21.59
CA ALA A 142 22.80 -13.45 22.34
C ALA A 142 21.56 -13.15 23.20
N VAL A 143 21.22 -11.87 23.40
CA VAL A 143 20.11 -11.40 24.22
C VAL A 143 19.38 -10.27 23.49
N SER A 144 18.09 -10.44 23.17
CA SER A 144 17.22 -9.47 22.47
C SER A 144 15.81 -10.07 22.32
N PRO A 145 14.73 -9.28 22.14
CA PRO A 145 13.44 -9.83 21.74
C PRO A 145 13.44 -10.38 20.31
N PHE A 146 14.52 -10.13 19.56
CA PHE A 146 14.72 -10.52 18.18
C PHE A 146 15.87 -11.51 18.05
N SER A 147 15.56 -12.73 17.60
CA SER A 147 16.55 -13.80 17.44
C SER A 147 17.28 -13.74 16.09
N GLY A 148 18.33 -14.56 15.96
CA GLY A 148 18.94 -14.88 14.67
C GLY A 148 18.04 -15.69 13.74
N VAL A 149 18.59 -16.08 12.58
CA VAL A 149 17.84 -16.89 11.61
C VAL A 149 17.58 -18.30 12.13
N ILE A 150 16.42 -18.83 11.82
CA ILE A 150 16.03 -20.23 12.07
C ILE A 150 16.75 -21.11 11.05
N LYS A 151 17.52 -22.08 11.53
CA LYS A 151 18.32 -23.00 10.72
C LYS A 151 17.51 -24.20 10.28
N THR A 152 16.72 -24.78 11.19
CA THR A 152 15.92 -25.98 10.92
C THR A 152 14.54 -25.85 11.55
N GLN A 153 13.58 -26.54 10.95
CA GLN A 153 12.23 -26.73 11.45
C GLN A 153 11.89 -28.20 11.30
N GLN A 154 11.59 -28.87 12.39
CA GLN A 154 11.26 -30.29 12.43
C GLN A 154 9.91 -30.48 13.11
N LYS A 155 8.97 -31.12 12.43
CA LYS A 155 7.71 -31.52 13.05
C LYS A 155 8.00 -32.71 13.96
N MET A 156 7.54 -32.65 15.20
CA MET A 156 7.65 -33.78 16.13
C MET A 156 6.68 -34.89 15.72
N PRO A 157 7.09 -36.18 15.78
CA PRO A 157 6.22 -37.32 15.45
C PRO A 157 4.91 -37.28 16.25
N ASP A 158 3.80 -37.62 15.60
CA ASP A 158 2.47 -37.78 16.20
C ASP A 158 1.95 -36.58 17.03
N THR A 159 2.50 -35.39 16.80
CA THR A 159 2.06 -34.16 17.48
C THR A 159 1.85 -33.02 16.49
N ASN A 160 1.17 -31.97 16.96
CA ASN A 160 1.07 -30.68 16.27
C ASN A 160 2.18 -29.73 16.71
N ILE A 161 3.35 -30.24 17.12
CA ILE A 161 4.47 -29.43 17.61
C ILE A 161 5.57 -29.40 16.54
N SER A 162 6.13 -28.21 16.32
CA SER A 162 7.36 -28.05 15.53
C SER A 162 8.47 -27.55 16.43
N GLN A 163 9.62 -28.23 16.36
CA GLN A 163 10.86 -27.79 16.97
C GLN A 163 11.66 -26.97 15.95
N LEU A 164 11.99 -25.76 16.34
CA LEU A 164 12.82 -24.83 15.58
C LEU A 164 14.20 -24.76 16.24
N THR A 165 15.25 -24.85 15.44
CA THR A 165 16.62 -24.60 15.91
C THR A 165 17.15 -23.30 15.31
N LEU A 166 17.54 -22.37 16.16
CA LEU A 166 18.16 -21.10 15.81
C LEU A 166 19.62 -21.32 15.41
N ARG A 167 20.16 -20.44 14.57
CA ARG A 167 21.56 -20.56 14.10
C ARG A 167 22.60 -20.34 15.22
N LYS A 168 22.21 -19.63 16.29
CA LYS A 168 23.00 -19.40 17.50
C LYS A 168 22.07 -19.46 18.71
N ALA A 169 22.61 -19.85 19.86
CA ALA A 169 21.89 -19.77 21.13
C ALA A 169 21.47 -18.31 21.40
N HIS A 170 20.23 -18.15 21.87
CA HIS A 170 19.57 -16.85 22.04
C HIS A 170 18.78 -16.82 23.35
N LEU A 171 18.66 -15.66 23.96
CA LEU A 171 17.81 -15.37 25.10
C LEU A 171 16.84 -14.25 24.73
N PHE A 172 15.55 -14.59 24.67
CA PHE A 172 14.50 -13.63 24.41
C PHE A 172 14.22 -12.81 25.67
N THR A 173 14.32 -11.49 25.53
CA THR A 173 13.91 -10.55 26.58
C THR A 173 12.42 -10.22 26.53
N GLY A 174 11.74 -10.62 25.45
CA GLY A 174 10.29 -10.49 25.29
C GLY A 174 9.56 -11.59 26.03
N ASN A 175 8.51 -11.21 26.75
CA ASN A 175 7.58 -12.12 27.39
C ASN A 175 6.18 -11.78 26.87
N SER A 176 5.77 -12.45 25.80
CA SER A 176 4.42 -12.32 25.27
C SER A 176 3.45 -12.96 26.26
N SER A 177 2.53 -12.18 26.82
CA SER A 177 1.46 -12.69 27.70
C SER A 177 0.58 -13.73 27.01
N GLN A 178 0.48 -13.67 25.68
CA GLN A 178 -0.29 -14.59 24.85
C GLN A 178 0.54 -15.76 24.29
N GLN A 179 1.81 -15.87 24.69
CA GLN A 179 2.77 -16.87 24.18
C GLN A 179 2.88 -16.90 22.64
N VAL A 180 2.78 -15.74 22.00
CA VAL A 180 2.90 -15.62 20.54
C VAL A 180 4.34 -15.30 20.15
N VAL A 181 4.83 -16.03 19.15
CA VAL A 181 6.07 -15.72 18.43
C VAL A 181 5.75 -15.35 16.99
N SER A 182 6.33 -14.26 16.54
CA SER A 182 6.19 -13.73 15.18
C SER A 182 7.44 -14.02 14.37
N PHE A 183 7.27 -14.37 13.10
CA PHE A 183 8.34 -14.66 12.17
C PHE A 183 8.43 -13.59 11.10
N VAL A 184 9.64 -13.06 10.93
CA VAL A 184 9.91 -11.99 9.97
C VAL A 184 11.20 -12.24 9.20
N ASN A 185 11.38 -11.53 8.08
CA ASN A 185 12.53 -11.75 7.21
C ASN A 185 13.16 -10.44 6.73
N LYS A 186 12.45 -9.70 5.87
CA LYS A 186 12.95 -8.51 5.18
C LYS A 186 12.11 -7.29 5.50
N ALA A 187 12.70 -6.11 5.34
CA ALA A 187 11.96 -4.85 5.45
C ALA A 187 11.20 -4.55 4.15
N LEU A 188 10.18 -3.72 4.30
CA LEU A 188 9.38 -3.16 3.23
C LEU A 188 9.26 -1.65 3.45
N SER A 189 9.46 -0.86 2.40
CA SER A 189 9.36 0.60 2.47
C SER A 189 8.33 1.12 1.48
N TYR A 190 7.56 2.12 1.89
CA TYR A 190 6.81 2.99 0.98
C TYR A 190 7.49 4.35 0.97
N CYS A 191 7.87 4.83 -0.22
CA CYS A 191 8.62 6.06 -0.38
C CYS A 191 7.89 7.02 -1.32
N ILE A 192 7.82 8.29 -0.90
CA ILE A 192 7.40 9.41 -1.73
C ILE A 192 8.67 10.00 -2.36
N GLU A 193 8.78 9.90 -3.68
CA GLU A 193 9.86 10.40 -4.53
C GLU A 193 9.30 11.42 -5.51
N GLY A 194 9.41 12.70 -5.20
CA GLY A 194 8.76 13.74 -5.98
C GLY A 194 7.24 13.57 -5.97
N ASP A 195 6.66 13.34 -7.15
CA ASP A 195 5.22 13.14 -7.35
C ASP A 195 4.79 11.66 -7.29
N LYS A 196 5.71 10.73 -7.02
CA LYS A 196 5.45 9.29 -7.08
C LYS A 196 5.55 8.62 -5.73
N LEU A 197 4.69 7.63 -5.51
CA LEU A 197 4.74 6.71 -4.38
C LEU A 197 5.23 5.36 -4.88
N PHE A 198 6.37 4.91 -4.39
CA PHE A 198 6.95 3.61 -4.68
C PHE A 198 6.87 2.68 -3.48
N ARG A 199 6.67 1.39 -3.75
CA ARG A 199 6.84 0.29 -2.79
C ARG A 199 8.16 -0.40 -3.08
N TYR A 200 9.02 -0.47 -2.07
CA TYR A 200 10.28 -1.19 -2.08
C TYR A 200 10.19 -2.44 -1.22
N SER A 201 10.66 -3.56 -1.75
CA SER A 201 10.64 -4.86 -1.08
C SER A 201 11.94 -5.63 -1.33
N ASP A 202 12.10 -6.73 -0.60
CA ASP A 202 13.17 -7.70 -0.82
C ASP A 202 14.60 -7.15 -0.64
N TYR A 203 14.77 -6.26 0.33
CA TYR A 203 16.07 -5.77 0.81
C TYR A 203 16.30 -6.13 2.28
N SER A 204 17.57 -6.19 2.67
CA SER A 204 17.97 -6.61 4.02
C SER A 204 17.64 -5.53 5.06
N LEU A 205 17.38 -5.97 6.29
CA LEU A 205 17.25 -5.08 7.44
C LEU A 205 18.57 -4.34 7.68
N GLN A 206 18.50 -3.03 7.90
CA GLN A 206 19.67 -2.16 8.14
C GLN A 206 19.47 -1.30 9.39
N LYS A 207 20.53 -1.04 10.15
CA LYS A 207 20.46 -0.18 11.34
C LYS A 207 20.00 1.23 10.96
N ASN A 208 20.62 1.79 9.93
CA ASN A 208 20.22 3.06 9.34
C ASN A 208 19.16 2.81 8.27
N GLN A 209 18.02 3.50 8.37
CA GLN A 209 16.97 3.37 7.36
C GLN A 209 17.50 3.83 5.99
N PRO A 210 17.43 2.97 4.95
CA PRO A 210 17.77 3.34 3.59
C PRO A 210 16.74 4.33 3.02
N LEU A 211 17.21 5.17 2.11
CA LEU A 211 16.39 6.06 1.29
C LEU A 211 16.46 5.59 -0.18
N PRO A 212 15.61 6.10 -1.10
CA PRO A 212 15.48 5.58 -2.46
C PRO A 212 16.79 5.38 -3.23
N ILE A 213 17.79 6.22 -3.01
CA ILE A 213 19.11 6.10 -3.65
C ILE A 213 19.83 4.78 -3.33
N ASN A 214 19.61 4.22 -2.14
CA ASN A 214 20.20 2.99 -1.63
C ASN A 214 19.24 1.80 -1.66
N LEU A 215 18.04 1.98 -2.22
CA LEU A 215 17.04 0.93 -2.35
C LEU A 215 17.11 0.26 -3.73
N PRO A 216 16.54 -0.96 -3.89
CA PRO A 216 16.51 -1.65 -5.17
C PRO A 216 15.90 -0.81 -6.28
N LYS A 217 16.53 -0.74 -7.46
CA LYS A 217 16.11 0.17 -8.54
C LYS A 217 15.20 -0.47 -9.60
N LYS A 218 15.03 -1.80 -9.58
CA LYS A 218 14.34 -2.57 -10.62
C LYS A 218 13.14 -3.33 -10.06
N GLU A 219 12.17 -3.57 -10.92
CA GLU A 219 11.11 -4.54 -10.68
C GLU A 219 11.69 -5.96 -10.50
N PRO A 220 11.06 -6.83 -9.70
CA PRO A 220 9.81 -6.62 -8.95
C PRO A 220 10.01 -5.95 -7.56
N LYS A 221 11.24 -5.53 -7.23
CA LYS A 221 11.60 -5.01 -5.91
C LYS A 221 11.26 -3.54 -5.68
N ARG A 222 10.98 -2.81 -6.76
CA ARG A 222 10.50 -1.44 -6.78
C ARG A 222 9.26 -1.38 -7.65
N VAL A 223 8.12 -1.03 -7.07
CA VAL A 223 6.83 -0.99 -7.77
C VAL A 223 6.21 0.39 -7.59
N LEU A 224 5.76 1.00 -8.69
CA LEU A 224 4.99 2.24 -8.64
C LEU A 224 3.59 1.95 -8.08
N VAL A 225 3.22 2.64 -7.01
CA VAL A 225 1.91 2.49 -6.34
C VAL A 225 0.95 3.58 -6.79
N SER A 226 1.44 4.82 -6.84
CA SER A 226 0.66 5.99 -7.25
C SER A 226 1.59 7.08 -7.79
N GLN A 227 1.04 8.02 -8.56
CA GLN A 227 1.74 9.15 -9.16
C GLN A 227 0.85 10.40 -9.14
N GLY A 228 1.44 11.57 -9.43
CA GLY A 228 0.73 12.85 -9.36
C GLY A 228 0.51 13.37 -7.94
N LEU A 229 1.32 12.91 -6.98
CA LEU A 229 1.29 13.41 -5.61
C LEU A 229 1.84 14.83 -5.53
N LEU A 230 1.23 15.64 -4.67
CA LEU A 230 1.72 16.98 -4.32
C LEU A 230 2.74 16.89 -3.19
N ALA A 231 3.60 17.90 -3.11
CA ALA A 231 4.65 18.03 -2.08
C ALA A 231 4.10 18.09 -0.64
N SER A 232 2.81 18.36 -0.46
CA SER A 232 2.14 18.32 0.85
C SER A 232 1.95 16.90 1.39
N SER A 233 2.15 15.87 0.56
CA SER A 233 2.04 14.46 0.93
C SER A 233 3.12 14.06 1.92
N ARG A 234 2.73 13.46 3.05
CA ARG A 234 3.64 13.14 4.15
C ARG A 234 3.15 11.97 5.01
N PHE A 235 4.11 11.22 5.55
CA PHE A 235 3.92 10.23 6.59
C PHE A 235 4.29 10.85 7.93
N SER A 236 3.51 10.59 8.99
CA SER A 236 3.87 10.94 10.36
C SER A 236 3.63 9.75 11.26
N PHE A 237 4.46 9.59 12.29
CA PHE A 237 4.30 8.52 13.26
C PHE A 237 4.62 9.03 14.65
N ASP A 238 3.61 9.04 15.51
CA ASP A 238 3.72 9.29 16.94
C ASP A 238 3.89 7.94 17.64
N ARG A 239 5.12 7.67 18.10
CA ARG A 239 5.49 6.41 18.75
C ARG A 239 4.90 6.26 20.15
N GLU A 240 4.70 7.37 20.86
CA GLU A 240 4.17 7.33 22.23
C GLU A 240 2.70 6.96 22.22
N LYS A 241 1.96 7.47 21.21
CA LYS A 241 0.52 7.19 21.06
C LYS A 241 0.21 6.06 20.09
N LEU A 242 1.23 5.45 19.47
CA LEU A 242 1.11 4.45 18.41
C LEU A 242 0.16 4.90 17.27
N ARG A 243 0.26 6.18 16.91
CA ARG A 243 -0.59 6.81 15.89
C ARG A 243 0.22 7.06 14.64
N PHE A 244 -0.14 6.37 13.57
CA PHE A 244 0.39 6.65 12.24
C PHE A 244 -0.59 7.56 11.49
N SER A 245 -0.08 8.64 10.90
CA SER A 245 -0.87 9.54 10.08
C SER A 245 -0.34 9.55 8.65
N LEU A 246 -1.24 9.27 7.72
CA LEU A 246 -0.98 9.25 6.30
C LEU A 246 -1.72 10.42 5.65
N HIS A 247 -0.99 11.42 5.21
CA HIS A 247 -1.54 12.53 4.43
C HIS A 247 -1.06 12.38 2.99
N LEU A 248 -1.94 11.96 2.08
CA LEU A 248 -1.66 11.97 0.65
C LEU A 248 -2.50 13.03 -0.03
N SER A 249 -1.86 13.80 -0.89
CA SER A 249 -2.55 14.79 -1.71
C SER A 249 -2.12 14.68 -3.15
N ALA A 250 -3.07 14.81 -4.08
CA ALA A 250 -2.82 14.77 -5.51
C ALA A 250 -3.73 15.77 -6.22
N GLY A 251 -3.28 16.31 -7.35
CA GLY A 251 -4.03 17.33 -8.06
C GLY A 251 -3.17 18.22 -8.96
N ASN A 252 -3.74 19.35 -9.36
CA ASN A 252 -3.06 20.41 -10.12
C ASN A 252 -3.18 21.77 -9.40
N SER A 253 -2.79 22.86 -10.07
CA SER A 253 -2.83 24.21 -9.49
C SER A 253 -4.24 24.76 -9.22
N GLN A 254 -5.29 24.12 -9.73
CA GLN A 254 -6.70 24.55 -9.59
C GLN A 254 -7.54 23.58 -8.76
N GLU A 255 -7.07 22.35 -8.56
CA GLU A 255 -7.80 21.30 -7.87
C GLU A 255 -6.87 20.40 -7.07
N GLN A 256 -7.16 20.27 -5.78
CA GLN A 256 -6.38 19.44 -4.85
C GLN A 256 -7.31 18.47 -4.11
N LEU A 257 -7.05 17.17 -4.24
CA LEU A 257 -7.61 16.16 -3.37
C LEU A 257 -6.60 15.86 -2.25
N SER A 258 -7.05 15.84 -1.01
CA SER A 258 -6.22 15.45 0.14
C SER A 258 -6.97 14.44 0.99
N ILE A 259 -6.33 13.32 1.30
CA ILE A 259 -6.85 12.30 2.20
C ILE A 259 -5.90 12.22 3.38
N ASN A 260 -6.45 12.42 4.57
CA ASN A 260 -5.74 12.23 5.83
C ASN A 260 -6.34 11.01 6.55
N GLN A 261 -5.52 10.01 6.79
CA GLN A 261 -5.93 8.81 7.51
C GLN A 261 -5.07 8.61 8.76
N LEU A 262 -5.75 8.36 9.88
CA LEU A 262 -5.14 8.01 11.14
C LEU A 262 -5.29 6.52 11.38
N VAL A 263 -4.17 5.82 11.51
CA VAL A 263 -4.13 4.39 11.82
C VAL A 263 -3.66 4.24 13.27
N LEU A 264 -4.51 3.59 14.08
CA LEU A 264 -4.18 3.19 15.44
C LEU A 264 -3.56 1.80 15.42
N LEU A 265 -2.35 1.68 15.94
CA LEU A 265 -1.65 0.40 16.03
C LEU A 265 -1.86 -0.18 17.42
N GLN A 266 -2.24 -1.45 17.48
CA GLN A 266 -2.42 -2.20 18.73
C GLN A 266 -1.19 -3.09 18.94
N LEU A 267 -0.71 -3.15 20.19
CA LEU A 267 0.40 -4.01 20.62
C LEU A 267 -0.09 -5.43 20.93
#